data_AF-A0A3M1AE86-F1
#
_entry.id   AF-A0A3M1AE86-F1
#
_cell.length_a   1.000
_cell.length_b   1.000
_cell.length_c   1.000
_cell.angle_alpha   90.00
_cell.angle_beta   90.00
_cell.angle_gamma   90.00
#
_symmetry.space_group_name_H-M   'P 1'
#
loop_
_entity.id
_entity.type
_entity.pdbx_description
1 polymer ?
#
loop_
_entity_poly.entity_id
_entity_poly.type
_entity_poly.pdbx_seq_one_letter_code
_entity_poly.pdbx_strand_id
1 'polypeptide(L)' 'MTVEMISIIGAALAVSFGAIMPAYGEGRAIAAAMEAIARQPEAAGTLTRT' A
#
# COMPACT_ATOMS: atom_id res chain seq x y z
N MET A 1 18.26 -18.00 22.99
CA MET A 1 17.02 -17.40 22.46
C MET A 1 15.93 -18.45 22.54
N THR A 2 14.76 -18.14 23.10
CA THR A 2 13.64 -19.10 23.19
C THR A 2 12.78 -19.07 21.92
N VAL A 3 11.92 -20.07 21.74
CA VAL A 3 11.02 -20.18 20.58
C VAL A 3 10.03 -19.00 20.54
N GLU A 4 9.56 -18.55 21.70
CA GLU A 4 8.66 -17.40 21.84
C GLU A 4 9.33 -16.11 21.35
N MET A 5 10.62 -15.95 21.64
CA MET A 5 11.35 -14.75 21.23
C MET A 5 11.57 -14.73 19.71
N ILE A 6 11.80 -15.90 19.10
CA ILE A 6 11.91 -16.04 17.63
C ILE A 6 10.56 -15.78 16.96
N SER A 7 9.46 -16.25 17.55
CA SER A 7 8.11 -16.05 16.98
C SER A 7 7.70 -14.58 16.97
N ILE A 8 8.03 -13.82 18.03
CA ILE A 8 7.77 -12.38 18.10
C ILE A 8 8.53 -11.63 17.00
N ILE A 9 9.81 -11.95 16.78
CA ILE A 9 10.60 -11.33 15.72
C ILE A 9 10.01 -11.67 14.34
N GLY A 10 9.63 -12.94 14.12
CA GLY A 10 8.98 -13.36 12.88
C GLY A 10 7.65 -12.64 12.62
N ALA A 11 6.82 -12.49 13.65
CA ALA A 11 5.56 -11.77 13.57
C ALA A 11 5.77 -10.28 13.23
N ALA A 12 6.74 -9.63 13.88
CA ALA A 12 7.06 -8.23 13.60
C ALA A 12 7.46 -8.03 12.13
N LEU A 13 8.35 -8.89 11.62
CA LEU A 13 8.76 -8.84 10.21
C LEU A 13 7.59 -9.06 9.26
N ALA A 14 6.78 -10.09 9.50
CA ALA A 14 5.63 -10.41 8.65
C ALA A 14 4.62 -9.25 8.59
N VAL A 15 4.29 -8.65 9.74
CA VAL A 15 3.36 -7.51 9.81
C VAL A 15 3.96 -6.27 9.14
N SER A 16 5.22 -5.94 9.41
CA SER A 16 5.87 -4.77 8.81
C SER A 16 5.93 -4.86 7.29
N PHE A 17 6.40 -5.98 6.74
CA PHE A 17 6.45 -6.16 5.29
C PHE A 17 5.04 -6.26 4.68
N GLY A 18 4.12 -6.93 5.37
CA GLY A 18 2.72 -7.04 4.96
C GLY A 18 1.99 -5.69 4.91
N ALA A 19 2.45 -4.67 5.65
CA ALA A 19 1.90 -3.32 5.60
C ALA A 19 2.64 -2.40 4.62
N ILE A 20 3.98 -2.41 4.64
CA ILE A 20 4.80 -1.47 3.84
C ILE A 20 4.67 -1.73 2.34
N MET A 21 4.69 -3.00 1.92
CA MET A 21 4.67 -3.32 0.49
C MET A 21 3.35 -2.95 -0.19
N PRO A 22 2.16 -3.30 0.36
CA PRO A 22 0.90 -2.83 -0.19
C PRO A 22 0.79 -1.30 -0.16
N ALA A 23 1.17 -0.65 0.94
CA ALA A 23 1.11 0.81 1.05
C ALA A 23 1.96 1.51 -0.03
N TYR A 24 3.13 0.96 -0.36
CA TYR A 24 3.95 1.49 -1.45
C TYR A 24 3.27 1.33 -2.82
N GLY A 25 2.69 0.15 -3.09
CA GLY A 25 1.97 -0.12 -4.34
C GLY A 25 0.72 0.77 -4.50
N GLU A 26 -0.10 0.85 -3.45
CA GLU A 26 -1.29 1.69 -3.41
C GLU A 26 -0.95 3.17 -3.56
N GLY A 27 0.07 3.66 -2.86
CA GLY A 27 0.52 5.04 -2.98
C GLY A 27 0.95 5.40 -4.42
N ARG A 28 1.61 4.47 -5.12
CA ARG A 28 1.97 4.65 -6.54
C ARG A 28 0.75 4.66 -7.45
N ALA A 29 -0.22 3.78 -7.21
CA ALA A 29 -1.47 3.74 -7.97
C ALA A 29 -2.28 5.03 -7.79
N ILE A 30 -2.41 5.52 -6.55
CA ILE A 30 -3.09 6.78 -6.24
C ILE A 30 -2.39 7.96 -6.89
N ALA A 31 -1.05 8.02 -6.83
CA ALA A 31 -0.29 9.09 -7.49
C ALA A 31 -0.56 9.14 -9.00
N ALA A 32 -0.59 7.99 -9.66
CA ALA A 32 -0.92 7.90 -11.09
C ALA A 32 -2.36 8.30 -11.39
N ALA A 33 -3.32 7.88 -10.53
CA ALA A 33 -4.72 8.28 -10.67
C ALA A 33 -4.89 9.80 -10.50
N MET A 34 -4.21 10.42 -9.53
CA MET A 34 -4.25 11.87 -9.33
C MET A 34 -3.66 12.62 -10.52
N GLU A 35 -2.56 12.13 -11.10
CA GLU A 35 -1.99 12.71 -12.32
C GLU A 35 -2.96 12.63 -13.51
N ALA A 36 -3.64 11.49 -13.68
CA ALA A 36 -4.65 11.33 -14.71
C ALA A 36 -5.86 12.27 -14.51
N ILE A 37 -6.37 12.41 -13.28
CA ILE A 37 -7.45 13.33 -12.94
C ILE A 37 -7.03 14.79 -13.17
N ALA A 38 -5.79 15.16 -12.83
CA ALA A 38 -5.28 16.50 -13.06
C ALA A 38 -5.23 16.86 -14.55
N ARG A 39 -4.95 15.88 -15.42
CA ARG A 39 -4.99 16.06 -16.89
C ARG A 39 -6.42 16.07 -17.44
N GLN A 40 -7.32 15.27 -16.87
CA GLN A 40 -8.71 15.15 -17.30
C GLN A 40 -9.66 15.03 -16.09
N PRO A 41 -10.22 16.16 -15.61
CA PRO A 41 -11.04 16.19 -14.40
C PRO A 41 -12.30 15.31 -14.48
N GLU A 42 -12.86 15.12 -15.68
CA GLU A 42 -14.07 14.32 -15.91
C GLU A 42 -13.84 12.82 -15.65
N ALA A 43 -12.58 12.36 -15.70
CA ALA A 43 -12.22 10.97 -15.43
C ALA A 43 -12.29 10.61 -13.93
N ALA A 44 -12.42 11.60 -13.04
CA ALA A 44 -12.40 11.40 -11.58
C ALA A 44 -13.45 10.39 -11.09
N GLY A 45 -14.66 10.40 -11.66
CA GLY A 45 -15.71 9.46 -11.24
C GLY A 45 -15.38 8.00 -11.52
N THR A 46 -14.64 7.73 -12.60
CA THR A 46 -14.22 6.37 -12.95
C THR A 46 -12.99 5.96 -12.15
N LEU A 47 -11.98 6.84 -12.05
CA LEU A 47 -10.70 6.56 -11.40
C LEU A 47 -10.75 6.45 -9.88
N THR A 48 -11.73 7.07 -9.22
CA THR A 48 -11.91 6.98 -7.76
C THR A 48 -12.61 5.70 -7.30
N ARG A 49 -13.16 4.92 -8.23
CA ARG A 49 -13.93 3.69 -7.95
C ARG A 49 -13.14 2.41 -8.20
N THR A 50 -11.88 2.51 -8.59
CA THR A 50 -10.99 1.41 -8.95
C THR A 50 -9.70 1.52 -8.17
#